data_AF-A0A378JEL7-F1
#
_entry.id   AF-A0A378JEL7-F1
#
_cell.length_a   1.000
_cell.length_b   1.000
_cell.length_c   1.000
_cell.angle_alpha   90.00
_cell.angle_beta   90.00
_cell.angle_gamma   90.00
#
_symmetry.space_group_name_H-M   'P 1'
#
loop_
_entity.id
_entity.type
_entity.pdbx_description
1 polymer ?
#
loop_
_entity_poly.entity_id
_entity_poly.type
_entity_poly.pdbx_seq_one_letter_code
_entity_poly.pdbx_strand_id
1 'polypeptide(L)'
;MDNYDKEFILSLLPLIVDLDGTLIHTDILHESALRLLRTNPFALLRIPYWLSRGKAALKEYLAKHTQLHLSSLPYNNDLLQWLKQQKTEGRKLILCTASDRSIADAVSEHLGIFDEVIASDGSINLAGEKKAQALVARYGHAGFDYAGNSKVDIPVWQCARKAVVVNASAKVAEKAEESCEIERVFPSLKSNFGTWCRVLRVHQWLKNVLLFIPLLAAHQINSFDHWFMLILAFFAFSLCASSVYIINDLMDLESDRLHPRKCKRPFASGQIPAWIGVVLAPLLLFCSLLLARHVEGTFIFWLASYFILTCLYSWKLKRIVLVDCLVLSILYTLRIIAGNSAIDTPMSFWLLTFSIFLFLSLALVKRYSELKVQLQHGSKSAHGRGYYTSDGELIQMQGITSGFAAVLVLTLYIHSDAIMKLYKIPELLWVEVPILLFWINWMWLQAHRGKMHDDPLVFAVKDKVSLLAGLAFSFILVLGAVGLW
;
A
#
# COMPACT_ATOMS: atom_id res chain seq x y z
N MET A 1 30.69 30.34 42.25
CA MET A 1 29.74 29.38 41.65
C MET A 1 28.44 29.59 42.39
N ASP A 2 27.61 30.48 41.84
CA ASP A 2 26.40 30.97 42.51
C ASP A 2 25.34 29.87 42.57
N ASN A 3 24.44 29.96 43.55
CA ASN A 3 23.30 29.04 43.71
C ASN A 3 22.44 28.95 42.44
N TYR A 4 22.43 30.01 41.62
CA TYR A 4 21.79 30.07 40.30
C TYR A 4 22.38 29.09 39.28
N ASP A 5 23.71 28.91 39.23
CA ASP A 5 24.35 27.95 38.31
C ASP A 5 24.10 26.51 38.77
N LYS A 6 24.00 26.29 40.09
CA LYS A 6 23.61 24.98 40.65
C LYS A 6 22.15 24.65 40.37
N GLU A 7 21.22 25.59 40.52
CA GLU A 7 19.81 25.40 40.15
C GLU A 7 19.61 25.22 38.64
N PHE A 8 20.37 25.93 37.81
CA PHE A 8 20.31 25.80 36.35
C PHE A 8 20.88 24.45 35.87
N ILE A 9 21.98 23.98 36.47
CA ILE A 9 22.55 22.65 36.17
C ILE A 9 21.70 21.51 36.77
N LEU A 10 20.99 21.74 37.88
CA LEU A 10 20.00 20.82 38.44
C LEU A 10 18.68 20.81 37.63
N SER A 11 18.44 21.80 36.76
CA SER A 11 17.16 21.96 36.04
C SER A 11 16.98 21.01 34.84
N LEU A 12 18.05 20.46 34.26
CA LEU A 12 17.99 19.62 33.06
C LEU A 12 18.37 18.16 33.38
N LEU A 13 17.53 17.51 34.20
CA LEU A 13 17.58 16.05 34.36
C LEU A 13 17.57 15.37 32.97
N PRO A 14 18.26 14.21 32.84
CA PRO A 14 18.34 13.51 31.58
C PRO A 14 16.95 13.14 31.07
N LEU A 15 16.74 13.34 29.78
CA LEU A 15 15.55 12.85 29.08
C LEU A 15 15.87 11.50 28.46
N ILE A 16 15.17 10.49 28.95
CA ILE A 16 15.25 9.14 28.44
C ILE A 16 14.20 8.99 27.34
N VAL A 17 14.60 8.47 26.18
CA VAL A 17 13.74 8.35 25.00
C VAL A 17 13.65 6.90 24.57
N ASP A 18 12.43 6.38 24.46
CA ASP A 18 12.20 5.07 23.86
C ASP A 18 12.31 5.10 22.33
N LEU A 19 12.65 3.97 21.72
CA LEU A 19 12.75 3.84 20.28
C LEU A 19 11.40 3.49 19.63
N ASP A 20 10.83 2.35 20.03
CA ASP A 20 9.76 1.66 19.30
C ASP A 20 8.40 2.33 19.52
N GLY A 21 7.84 2.88 18.45
CA GLY A 21 6.59 3.64 18.48
C GLY A 21 6.68 5.01 19.18
N THR A 22 7.88 5.41 19.63
CA THR A 22 8.20 6.73 20.23
C THR A 22 9.08 7.55 19.28
N LEU A 23 10.37 7.22 19.14
CA LEU A 23 11.28 7.89 18.22
C LEU A 23 10.97 7.56 16.75
N ILE A 24 10.57 6.31 16.49
CA ILE A 24 10.01 5.85 15.21
C ILE A 24 8.53 5.50 15.40
N HIS A 25 7.70 5.62 14.37
CA HIS A 25 6.29 5.23 14.44
C HIS A 25 6.05 3.71 14.37
N THR A 26 7.10 2.95 14.06
CA THR A 26 7.07 1.49 13.90
C THR A 26 7.82 0.78 15.03
N ASP A 27 7.90 -0.55 14.92
CA ASP A 27 8.59 -1.41 15.87
C ASP A 27 9.71 -2.16 15.13
N ILE A 28 10.94 -2.03 15.61
CA ILE A 28 12.15 -2.63 15.03
C ILE A 28 12.01 -4.14 14.87
N LEU A 29 11.35 -4.85 15.80
CA LEU A 29 11.13 -6.29 15.68
C LEU A 29 10.31 -6.61 14.42
N HIS A 30 9.24 -5.85 14.18
CA HIS A 30 8.40 -6.04 12.99
C HIS A 30 9.15 -5.67 11.70
N GLU A 31 9.92 -4.57 11.73
CA GLU A 31 10.77 -4.15 10.60
C GLU A 31 11.80 -5.22 10.23
N SER A 32 12.54 -5.73 11.22
CA SER A 32 13.52 -6.79 11.00
C SER A 32 12.86 -8.10 10.57
N ALA A 33 11.73 -8.49 11.15
CA ALA A 33 11.03 -9.71 10.73
C ALA A 33 10.55 -9.64 9.27
N LEU A 34 10.01 -8.50 8.83
CA LEU A 34 9.61 -8.30 7.43
C LEU A 34 10.80 -8.21 6.49
N ARG A 35 11.91 -7.62 6.93
CA ARG A 35 13.17 -7.63 6.17
C ARG A 35 13.67 -9.05 5.98
N LEU A 36 13.63 -9.87 7.04
CA LEU A 36 14.02 -11.27 6.99
C LEU A 36 13.10 -12.08 6.08
N LEU A 37 11.78 -11.83 6.10
CA LEU A 37 10.82 -12.45 5.17
C LEU A 37 11.25 -12.24 3.71
N ARG A 38 11.73 -11.04 3.40
CA ARG A 38 12.14 -10.66 2.04
C ARG A 38 13.49 -11.23 1.63
N THR A 39 14.46 -11.31 2.53
CA THR A 39 15.81 -11.78 2.21
C THR A 39 15.97 -13.29 2.36
N ASN A 40 15.34 -13.88 3.37
CA ASN A 40 15.39 -15.31 3.68
C ASN A 40 14.07 -15.79 4.33
N PRO A 41 13.02 -16.07 3.54
CA PRO A 41 11.71 -16.44 4.05
C PRO A 41 11.74 -17.72 4.91
N PHE A 42 12.61 -18.67 4.59
CA PHE A 42 12.73 -19.92 5.35
C PHE A 42 13.31 -19.73 6.76
N ALA A 43 14.07 -18.65 6.99
CA ALA A 43 14.58 -18.34 8.33
C ALA A 43 13.46 -17.99 9.32
N LEU A 44 12.30 -17.53 8.85
CA LEU A 44 11.14 -17.23 9.71
C LEU A 44 10.57 -18.47 10.38
N LEU A 45 10.72 -19.66 9.77
CA LEU A 45 10.27 -20.92 10.39
C LEU A 45 11.03 -21.21 11.69
N ARG A 46 12.17 -20.56 11.91
CA ARG A 46 12.97 -20.66 13.14
C ARG A 46 12.55 -19.66 14.23
N ILE A 47 11.64 -18.73 13.95
CA ILE A 47 11.16 -17.76 14.96
C ILE A 47 10.64 -18.45 16.23
N PRO A 48 9.81 -19.51 16.18
CA PRO A 48 9.35 -20.19 17.38
C PRO A 48 10.50 -20.75 18.23
N TYR A 49 11.56 -21.25 17.58
CA TYR A 49 12.76 -21.76 18.25
C TYR A 49 13.57 -20.67 18.94
N TRP A 50 13.73 -19.49 18.32
CA TRP A 50 14.42 -18.38 18.97
C TRP A 50 13.57 -17.75 20.08
N LEU A 51 12.25 -17.71 19.89
CA LEU A 51 11.32 -17.23 20.91
C LEU A 51 11.32 -18.13 22.15
N SER A 52 11.48 -19.45 21.99
CA SER A 52 11.61 -20.38 23.13
C SER A 52 12.89 -20.17 23.94
N ARG A 53 13.92 -19.56 23.34
CA ARG A 53 15.15 -19.08 24.02
C ARG A 53 15.01 -17.69 24.63
N GLY A 54 13.85 -17.03 24.45
CA GLY A 54 13.53 -15.71 24.99
C GLY A 54 13.45 -14.60 23.95
N LYS A 55 12.73 -13.52 24.29
CA LYS A 55 12.51 -12.37 23.38
C LYS A 55 13.82 -11.64 23.01
N ALA A 56 14.78 -11.57 23.94
CA ALA A 56 16.07 -10.93 23.69
C ALA A 56 16.88 -11.72 22.63
N ALA A 57 16.92 -13.05 22.73
CA ALA A 57 17.57 -13.92 21.75
C ALA A 57 16.95 -13.80 20.34
N LEU A 58 15.61 -13.68 20.24
CA LEU A 58 14.96 -13.42 18.96
C LEU A 58 15.38 -12.08 18.36
N LYS A 59 15.42 -11.01 19.17
CA LYS A 59 15.83 -9.67 18.71
C LYS A 59 17.28 -9.64 18.25
N GLU A 60 18.17 -10.28 18.99
CA GLU A 60 19.59 -10.41 18.63
C GLU A 60 19.76 -11.19 17.32
N TYR A 61 19.04 -12.31 17.16
CA TYR A 61 19.06 -13.09 15.92
C TYR A 61 18.61 -12.25 14.72
N LEU A 62 17.50 -11.52 14.87
CA LEU A 62 16.98 -10.64 13.82
C LEU A 62 17.96 -9.50 13.50
N ALA A 63 18.54 -8.85 14.50
CA ALA A 63 19.52 -7.78 14.32
C ALA A 63 20.76 -8.26 13.55
N LYS A 64 21.30 -9.44 13.90
CA LYS A 64 22.48 -10.02 13.23
C LYS A 64 22.22 -10.42 11.77
N HIS A 65 21.00 -10.77 11.41
CA HIS A 65 20.66 -11.29 10.08
C HIS A 65 19.90 -10.27 9.21
N THR A 66 19.67 -9.06 9.70
CA THR A 66 18.98 -8.01 8.95
C THR A 66 19.72 -6.69 9.03
N GLN A 67 20.03 -6.11 7.86
CA GLN A 67 20.50 -4.73 7.77
C GLN A 67 19.31 -3.82 7.45
N LEU A 68 18.97 -2.95 8.40
CA LEU A 68 17.94 -1.93 8.24
C LEU A 68 18.55 -0.65 7.68
N HIS A 69 17.90 -0.06 6.69
CA HIS A 69 18.26 1.28 6.22
C HIS A 69 17.72 2.33 7.18
N LEU A 70 18.58 2.78 8.11
CA LEU A 70 18.20 3.67 9.22
C LEU A 70 17.59 4.99 8.75
N SER A 71 18.06 5.54 7.62
CA SER A 71 17.52 6.78 7.03
C SER A 71 16.10 6.64 6.50
N SER A 72 15.65 5.42 6.23
CA SER A 72 14.31 5.14 5.73
C SER A 72 13.30 4.91 6.84
N LEU A 73 13.71 4.79 8.11
CA LEU A 73 12.78 4.53 9.21
C LEU A 73 11.77 5.69 9.35
N PRO A 74 10.49 5.40 9.69
CA PRO A 74 9.48 6.43 9.83
C PRO A 74 9.61 7.15 11.18
N TYR A 75 10.61 8.03 11.29
CA TYR A 75 10.85 8.83 12.48
C TYR A 75 9.69 9.78 12.78
N ASN A 76 9.42 9.97 14.06
CA ASN A 76 8.54 11.02 14.54
C ASN A 76 9.27 12.38 14.44
N ASN A 77 9.07 13.08 13.32
CA ASN A 77 9.80 14.32 13.04
C ASN A 77 9.50 15.44 14.05
N ASP A 78 8.27 15.52 14.56
CA ASP A 78 7.89 16.54 15.56
C ASP A 78 8.63 16.31 16.88
N LEU A 79 8.70 15.04 17.32
CA LEU A 79 9.50 14.66 18.48
C LEU A 79 10.98 14.93 18.23
N LEU A 80 11.51 14.52 17.06
CA LEU A 80 12.93 14.66 16.74
C LEU A 80 13.37 16.13 16.71
N GLN A 81 12.52 17.02 16.19
CA GLN A 81 12.77 18.46 16.21
C GLN A 81 12.82 19.00 17.64
N TRP A 82 11.90 18.58 18.50
CA TRP A 82 11.91 18.96 19.91
C TRP A 82 13.11 18.38 20.68
N LEU A 83 13.50 17.13 20.44
CA LEU A 83 14.70 16.53 21.04
C LEU A 83 15.96 17.31 20.65
N LYS A 84 16.10 17.70 19.37
CA LYS A 84 17.22 18.56 18.94
C LYS A 84 17.24 19.89 19.69
N GLN A 85 16.08 20.49 19.92
CA GLN A 85 15.98 21.70 20.74
C GLN A 85 16.42 21.45 22.20
N GLN A 86 15.93 20.38 22.83
CA GLN A 86 16.34 20.01 24.20
C GLN A 86 17.86 19.77 24.30
N LYS A 87 18.45 19.17 23.27
CA LYS A 87 19.89 18.97 23.18
C LYS A 87 20.66 20.30 23.12
N THR A 88 20.18 21.26 22.32
CA THR A 88 20.79 22.60 22.23
C THR A 88 20.63 23.40 23.52
N GLU A 89 19.57 23.15 24.29
CA GLU A 89 19.35 23.73 25.62
C GLU A 89 20.23 23.09 26.71
N GLY A 90 21.02 22.06 26.37
CA GLY A 90 21.99 21.42 27.27
C GLY A 90 21.46 20.19 28.00
N ARG A 91 20.23 19.74 27.70
CA ARG A 91 19.66 18.51 28.28
C ARG A 91 20.39 17.29 27.75
N LYS A 92 20.77 16.39 28.66
CA LYS A 92 21.30 15.08 28.27
C LYS A 92 20.17 14.22 27.70
N LEU A 93 20.42 13.61 26.54
CA LEU A 93 19.47 12.74 25.87
C LEU A 93 19.99 11.32 25.87
N ILE A 94 19.15 10.37 26.28
CA ILE A 94 19.55 8.97 26.43
C ILE A 94 18.57 8.09 25.69
N LEU A 95 19.07 7.30 24.74
CA LEU A 95 18.26 6.33 24.02
C LEU A 95 18.13 5.08 24.90
N CYS A 96 16.93 4.79 25.39
CA CYS A 96 16.68 3.61 26.22
C CYS A 96 15.61 2.71 25.60
N THR A 97 16.02 1.60 25.01
CA THR A 97 15.12 0.74 24.23
C THR A 97 15.22 -0.74 24.61
N ALA A 98 14.12 -1.46 24.37
CA ALA A 98 14.12 -2.92 24.42
C ALA A 98 14.70 -3.55 23.14
N SER A 99 14.98 -2.79 22.08
CA SER A 99 15.62 -3.29 20.86
C SER A 99 17.06 -3.76 21.15
N ASP A 100 17.63 -4.54 20.24
CA ASP A 100 19.02 -5.00 20.35
C ASP A 100 20.01 -3.81 20.33
N ARG A 101 21.05 -3.87 21.15
CA ARG A 101 22.07 -2.83 21.28
C ARG A 101 22.70 -2.44 19.94
N SER A 102 22.96 -3.39 19.04
CA SER A 102 23.56 -3.08 17.74
C SER A 102 22.70 -2.13 16.89
N ILE A 103 21.37 -2.25 16.97
CA ILE A 103 20.44 -1.36 16.26
C ILE A 103 20.33 -0.02 16.99
N ALA A 104 20.24 -0.05 18.32
CA ALA A 104 20.13 1.16 19.14
C ALA A 104 21.35 2.07 18.98
N ASP A 105 22.56 1.50 19.01
CA ASP A 105 23.81 2.22 18.81
C ASP A 105 23.86 2.82 17.40
N ALA A 106 23.48 2.06 16.37
CA ALA A 106 23.46 2.54 15.00
C ALA A 106 22.43 3.67 14.77
N VAL A 107 21.26 3.61 15.40
CA VAL A 107 20.27 4.72 15.39
C VAL A 107 20.82 5.95 16.10
N SER A 108 21.47 5.75 17.24
CA SER A 108 22.10 6.84 18.01
C SER A 108 23.17 7.56 17.19
N GLU A 109 24.06 6.81 16.55
CA GLU A 109 25.11 7.33 15.66
C GLU A 109 24.51 8.04 14.45
N HIS A 110 23.47 7.47 13.83
CA HIS A 110 22.80 8.08 12.68
C HIS A 110 22.18 9.45 12.99
N LEU A 111 21.58 9.61 14.18
CA LEU A 111 20.91 10.85 14.57
C LEU A 111 21.86 11.86 15.21
N GLY A 112 22.92 11.40 15.90
CA GLY A 112 23.95 12.25 16.50
C GLY A 112 23.49 13.14 17.65
N ILE A 113 22.33 12.86 18.25
CA ILE A 113 21.74 13.70 19.32
C ILE A 113 21.81 13.07 20.72
N PHE A 114 22.03 11.76 20.82
CA PHE A 114 22.05 11.04 22.09
C PHE A 114 23.44 10.99 22.70
N ASP A 115 23.53 11.21 24.01
CA ASP A 115 24.76 11.12 24.80
C ASP A 115 25.09 9.67 25.17
N GLU A 116 24.06 8.84 25.28
CA GLU A 116 24.20 7.49 25.80
C GLU A 116 23.10 6.55 25.27
N VAL A 117 23.42 5.25 25.21
CA VAL A 117 22.50 4.19 24.77
C VAL A 117 22.41 3.08 25.83
N ILE A 118 21.18 2.85 26.29
CA ILE A 118 20.80 1.75 27.18
C ILE A 118 19.87 0.81 26.39
N ALA A 119 20.32 -0.40 26.08
CA ALA A 119 19.61 -1.31 25.20
C ALA A 119 19.65 -2.77 25.69
N SER A 120 18.83 -3.63 25.12
CA SER A 120 18.88 -5.08 25.37
C SER A 120 20.17 -5.68 24.80
N ASP A 121 20.73 -6.69 25.47
CA ASP A 121 22.04 -7.28 25.17
C ASP A 121 21.97 -8.78 24.80
N GLY A 122 20.82 -9.24 24.30
CA GLY A 122 20.56 -10.65 23.98
C GLY A 122 20.21 -11.53 25.20
N SER A 123 20.58 -11.12 26.41
CA SER A 123 20.27 -11.83 27.66
C SER A 123 19.13 -11.17 28.44
N ILE A 124 19.16 -9.85 28.58
CA ILE A 124 18.15 -9.06 29.28
C ILE A 124 17.32 -8.27 28.27
N ASN A 125 16.01 -8.56 28.20
CA ASN A 125 15.06 -7.72 27.47
C ASN A 125 14.69 -6.50 28.32
N LEU A 126 15.24 -5.33 27.97
CA LEU A 126 15.08 -4.07 28.69
C LEU A 126 13.73 -3.40 28.40
N ALA A 127 12.65 -4.02 28.87
CA ALA A 127 11.27 -3.52 28.72
C ALA A 127 10.54 -3.51 30.07
N GLY A 128 9.59 -2.60 30.24
CA GLY A 128 8.72 -2.57 31.41
C GLY A 128 9.49 -2.37 32.71
N GLU A 129 9.16 -3.18 33.71
CA GLU A 129 9.78 -3.11 35.03
C GLU A 129 11.31 -3.22 35.00
N LYS A 130 11.87 -4.06 34.12
CA LYS A 130 13.33 -4.17 33.98
C LYS A 130 13.97 -2.86 33.48
N LYS A 131 13.28 -2.15 32.59
CA LYS A 131 13.70 -0.82 32.11
C LYS A 131 13.62 0.19 33.26
N ALA A 132 12.52 0.19 34.01
CA ALA A 132 12.34 1.07 35.17
C ALA A 132 13.41 0.83 36.23
N GLN A 133 13.67 -0.42 36.62
CA GLN A 133 14.71 -0.80 37.58
C GLN A 133 16.10 -0.35 37.14
N ALA A 134 16.45 -0.56 35.86
CA ALA A 134 17.75 -0.13 35.33
C ALA A 134 17.92 1.39 35.36
N LEU A 135 16.86 2.14 35.04
CA LEU A 135 16.88 3.61 35.07
C LEU A 135 16.94 4.14 36.50
N VAL A 136 16.17 3.56 37.44
CA VAL A 136 16.22 3.93 38.86
C VAL A 136 17.58 3.61 39.47
N ALA A 137 18.18 2.45 39.15
CA ALA A 137 19.52 2.10 39.63
C ALA A 137 20.59 3.09 39.17
N ARG A 138 20.38 3.76 38.04
CA ARG A 138 21.36 4.66 37.42
C ARG A 138 21.15 6.14 37.75
N TYR A 139 19.90 6.61 37.75
CA TYR A 139 19.56 8.02 37.92
C TYR A 139 18.83 8.30 39.23
N GLY A 140 18.39 7.27 39.95
CA GLY A 140 17.54 7.40 41.13
C GLY A 140 16.06 7.57 40.77
N HIS A 141 15.20 7.45 41.78
CA HIS A 141 13.77 7.70 41.64
C HIS A 141 13.52 9.19 41.37
N ALA A 142 12.69 9.52 40.37
CA ALA A 142 12.45 10.88 39.88
C ALA A 142 13.75 11.63 39.45
N GLY A 143 14.81 10.90 39.11
CA GLY A 143 16.08 11.47 38.63
C GLY A 143 16.17 11.64 37.11
N PHE A 144 15.08 11.39 36.39
CA PHE A 144 15.01 11.46 34.93
C PHE A 144 13.58 11.72 34.45
N ASP A 145 13.44 12.23 33.24
CA ASP A 145 12.15 12.33 32.54
C ASP A 145 12.10 11.28 31.42
N TYR A 146 10.91 10.83 31.05
CA TYR A 146 10.76 9.68 30.14
C TYR A 146 9.77 9.92 28.99
N ALA A 147 10.27 9.77 27.77
CA ALA A 147 9.47 9.73 26.55
C ALA A 147 9.13 8.29 26.15
N GLY A 148 7.83 7.98 26.10
CA GLY A 148 7.30 6.65 25.78
C GLY A 148 5.91 6.70 25.17
N ASN A 149 5.38 5.54 24.79
CA ASN A 149 4.16 5.46 23.99
C ASN A 149 3.15 4.39 24.42
N SER A 150 3.57 3.42 25.24
CA SER A 150 2.85 2.16 25.39
C SER A 150 2.53 1.83 26.85
N LYS A 151 1.68 0.82 27.03
CA LYS A 151 1.39 0.29 28.38
C LYS A 151 2.63 -0.28 29.07
N VAL A 152 3.63 -0.70 28.29
CA VAL A 152 4.87 -1.26 28.82
C VAL A 152 5.71 -0.16 29.49
N ASP A 153 5.44 1.11 29.18
CA ASP A 153 6.19 2.24 29.72
C ASP A 153 5.63 2.78 31.03
N ILE A 154 4.45 2.31 31.46
CA ILE A 154 3.81 2.74 32.71
C ILE A 154 4.72 2.55 33.94
N PRO A 155 5.38 1.40 34.15
CA PRO A 155 6.30 1.24 35.28
C PRO A 155 7.48 2.23 35.24
N VAL A 156 7.86 2.71 34.06
CA VAL A 156 8.94 3.69 33.90
C VAL A 156 8.44 5.09 34.27
N TRP A 157 7.22 5.47 33.82
CA TRP A 157 6.60 6.73 34.21
C TRP A 157 6.36 6.85 35.71
N GLN A 158 6.01 5.74 36.39
CA GLN A 158 5.85 5.72 37.85
C GLN A 158 7.12 6.10 38.62
N CYS A 159 8.30 5.89 38.02
CA CYS A 159 9.59 6.24 38.62
C CYS A 159 10.21 7.50 38.02
N ALA A 160 9.64 8.06 36.95
CA ALA A 160 10.12 9.26 36.29
C ALA A 160 9.62 10.52 37.01
N ARG A 161 10.31 11.65 36.84
CA ARG A 161 9.85 12.94 37.34
C ARG A 161 8.72 13.49 36.46
N LYS A 162 8.93 13.53 35.14
CA LYS A 162 7.92 13.92 34.16
C LYS A 162 7.78 12.90 33.03
N ALA A 163 6.57 12.84 32.47
CA ALA A 163 6.25 12.05 31.30
C ALA A 163 6.19 12.92 30.03
N VAL A 164 6.82 12.42 28.97
CA VAL A 164 6.61 12.88 27.60
C VAL A 164 5.82 11.79 26.88
N VAL A 165 4.53 12.03 26.65
CA VAL A 165 3.63 11.03 26.07
C VAL A 165 3.68 11.15 24.56
N VAL A 166 4.16 10.11 23.88
CA VAL A 166 4.36 10.12 22.43
C VAL A 166 3.52 9.05 21.79
N ASN A 167 2.71 9.40 20.78
CA ASN A 167 1.98 8.43 19.96
C ASN A 167 1.16 7.38 20.76
N ALA A 168 0.73 7.75 21.96
CA ALA A 168 0.04 6.87 22.88
C ALA A 168 -1.46 6.84 22.63
N SER A 169 -2.11 5.71 22.93
CA SER A 169 -3.58 5.66 22.99
C SER A 169 -4.12 6.52 24.14
N ALA A 170 -5.37 7.00 24.04
CA ALA A 170 -5.99 7.80 25.10
C ALA A 170 -5.89 7.14 26.49
N LYS A 171 -6.13 5.83 26.58
CA LYS A 171 -6.01 5.05 27.83
C LYS A 171 -4.59 4.97 28.38
N VAL A 172 -3.57 5.17 27.56
CA VAL A 172 -2.16 5.16 27.99
C VAL A 172 -1.74 6.56 28.42
N ALA A 173 -2.19 7.59 27.71
CA ALA A 173 -1.99 8.98 28.12
C ALA A 173 -2.59 9.27 29.50
N GLU A 174 -3.83 8.81 29.74
CA GLU A 174 -4.50 8.90 31.05
C GLU A 174 -3.68 8.23 32.17
N LYS A 175 -3.15 7.03 31.92
CA LYS A 175 -2.29 6.34 32.88
C LYS A 175 -0.93 7.01 33.11
N ALA A 176 -0.41 7.71 32.11
CA ALA A 176 0.80 8.51 32.26
C ALA A 176 0.54 9.73 33.15
N GLU A 177 -0.60 10.40 32.95
CA GLU A 177 -1.08 11.52 33.79
C GLU A 177 -1.29 11.09 35.25
N GLU A 178 -1.79 9.87 35.48
CA GLU A 178 -1.90 9.28 36.83
C GLU A 178 -0.55 8.97 37.47
N SER A 179 0.49 8.74 36.66
CA SER A 179 1.80 8.27 37.13
C SER A 179 2.75 9.42 37.50
N CYS A 180 2.79 10.49 36.69
CA CYS A 180 3.62 11.67 36.94
C CYS A 180 3.16 12.90 36.12
N GLU A 181 3.76 14.06 36.37
CA GLU A 181 3.45 15.31 35.64
C GLU A 181 3.76 15.17 34.15
N ILE A 182 2.82 15.56 33.28
CA ILE A 182 3.04 15.56 31.83
C ILE A 182 3.83 16.82 31.41
N GLU A 183 5.03 16.63 30.88
CA GLU A 183 5.83 17.71 30.31
C GLU A 183 5.33 18.07 28.91
N ARG A 184 5.03 17.07 28.08
CA ARG A 184 4.61 17.28 26.68
C ARG A 184 3.87 16.07 26.13
N VAL A 185 2.90 16.32 25.24
CA VAL A 185 2.18 15.29 24.49
C VAL A 185 2.42 15.44 22.99
N PHE A 186 2.82 14.37 22.33
CA PHE A 186 2.88 14.24 20.87
C PHE A 186 1.75 13.30 20.41
N PRO A 187 0.79 13.78 19.60
CA PRO A 187 -0.43 13.05 19.31
C PRO A 187 -0.18 11.76 18.50
N SER A 188 -1.03 10.75 18.73
CA SER A 188 -1.00 9.52 17.96
C SER A 188 -1.44 9.70 16.51
N LEU A 189 -0.86 8.92 15.60
CA LEU A 189 -1.35 8.80 14.23
C LEU A 189 -2.73 8.12 14.23
N LYS A 190 -3.81 8.92 14.21
CA LYS A 190 -5.18 8.40 14.22
C LYS A 190 -5.43 7.55 12.98
N SER A 191 -5.95 6.34 13.16
CA SER A 191 -6.52 5.52 12.10
C SER A 191 -8.03 5.79 12.02
N ASN A 192 -8.46 6.41 10.93
CA ASN A 192 -9.88 6.61 10.64
C ASN A 192 -10.35 5.62 9.57
N PHE A 193 -11.65 5.61 9.29
CA PHE A 193 -12.22 4.78 8.22
C PHE A 193 -11.51 5.00 6.87
N GLY A 194 -11.17 6.24 6.54
CA GLY A 194 -10.41 6.58 5.33
C GLY A 194 -9.03 5.93 5.28
N THR A 195 -8.34 5.77 6.41
CA THR A 195 -7.06 5.03 6.48
C THR A 195 -7.26 3.56 6.14
N TRP A 196 -8.32 2.91 6.64
CA TRP A 196 -8.62 1.51 6.27
C TRP A 196 -9.01 1.36 4.80
N CYS A 197 -9.76 2.31 4.23
CA CYS A 197 -10.02 2.34 2.80
C CYS A 197 -8.73 2.46 1.97
N ARG A 198 -7.72 3.19 2.48
CA ARG A 198 -6.38 3.27 1.85
C ARG A 198 -5.59 1.97 2.02
N VAL A 199 -5.66 1.30 3.17
CA VAL A 199 -5.05 -0.03 3.40
C VAL A 199 -5.62 -1.07 2.44
N LEU A 200 -6.96 -1.17 2.36
CA LEU A 200 -7.64 -2.09 1.44
C LEU A 200 -7.53 -1.67 -0.02
N ARG A 201 -7.10 -0.43 -0.29
CA ARG A 201 -7.08 0.19 -1.63
C ARG A 201 -8.42 0.10 -2.34
N VAL A 202 -9.50 0.49 -1.66
CA VAL A 202 -10.88 0.43 -2.19
C VAL A 202 -11.02 1.12 -3.56
N HIS A 203 -10.28 2.19 -3.81
CA HIS A 203 -10.23 2.85 -5.13
C HIS A 203 -9.78 1.93 -6.29
N GLN A 204 -9.03 0.85 -6.01
CA GLN A 204 -8.63 -0.15 -7.01
C GLN A 204 -9.75 -1.16 -7.30
N TRP A 205 -10.76 -1.27 -6.43
CA TRP A 205 -11.92 -2.16 -6.67
C TRP A 205 -12.73 -1.72 -7.89
N LEU A 206 -12.60 -0.46 -8.31
CA LEU A 206 -13.15 0.05 -9.56
C LEU A 206 -12.81 -0.85 -10.77
N LYS A 207 -11.62 -1.45 -10.79
CA LYS A 207 -11.19 -2.36 -11.88
C LYS A 207 -12.05 -3.61 -11.95
N ASN A 208 -12.62 -4.03 -10.81
CA ASN A 208 -13.48 -5.19 -10.72
C ASN A 208 -14.91 -4.90 -11.24
N VAL A 209 -15.24 -3.65 -11.58
CA VAL A 209 -16.45 -3.36 -12.36
C VAL A 209 -16.44 -4.07 -13.71
N LEU A 210 -15.26 -4.43 -14.23
CA LEU A 210 -15.11 -5.23 -15.45
C LEU A 210 -15.77 -6.62 -15.36
N LEU A 211 -16.02 -7.16 -14.16
CA LEU A 211 -16.75 -8.42 -14.00
C LEU A 211 -18.20 -8.32 -14.50
N PHE A 212 -18.79 -7.13 -14.52
CA PHE A 212 -20.18 -6.94 -14.92
C PHE A 212 -20.36 -6.77 -16.45
N ILE A 213 -19.26 -6.56 -17.19
CA ILE A 213 -19.29 -6.31 -18.64
C ILE A 213 -20.00 -7.44 -19.42
N PRO A 214 -19.77 -8.74 -19.14
CA PRO A 214 -20.46 -9.83 -19.83
C PRO A 214 -21.97 -9.79 -19.68
N LEU A 215 -22.49 -9.45 -18.48
CA LEU A 215 -23.93 -9.33 -18.24
C LEU A 215 -24.57 -8.25 -19.11
N LEU A 216 -23.90 -7.09 -19.18
CA LEU A 216 -24.33 -5.96 -19.99
C LEU A 216 -24.27 -6.30 -21.48
N ALA A 217 -23.16 -6.90 -21.92
CA ALA A 217 -22.98 -7.32 -23.32
C ALA A 217 -24.03 -8.36 -23.75
N ALA A 218 -24.42 -9.28 -22.86
CA ALA A 218 -25.43 -10.30 -23.14
C ALA A 218 -26.89 -9.79 -23.05
N HIS A 219 -27.13 -8.53 -22.68
CA HIS A 219 -28.48 -7.96 -22.47
C HIS A 219 -29.32 -8.69 -21.41
N GLN A 220 -28.69 -9.42 -20.49
CA GLN A 220 -29.38 -10.22 -19.45
C GLN A 220 -29.57 -9.44 -18.14
N ILE A 221 -29.73 -8.13 -18.22
CA ILE A 221 -29.76 -7.21 -17.07
C ILE A 221 -30.95 -7.42 -16.12
N ASN A 222 -31.99 -8.15 -16.55
CA ASN A 222 -33.19 -8.41 -15.77
C ASN A 222 -33.06 -9.62 -14.82
N SER A 223 -31.96 -10.38 -14.88
CA SER A 223 -31.75 -11.56 -14.03
C SER A 223 -31.20 -11.16 -12.65
N PHE A 224 -32.03 -11.29 -11.61
CA PHE A 224 -31.62 -11.04 -10.23
C PHE A 224 -30.48 -11.98 -9.79
N ASP A 225 -30.56 -13.25 -10.19
CA ASP A 225 -29.56 -14.27 -9.84
C ASP A 225 -28.18 -13.92 -10.41
N HIS A 226 -28.13 -13.44 -11.66
CA HIS A 226 -26.86 -13.01 -12.27
C HIS A 226 -26.25 -11.80 -11.55
N TRP A 227 -27.07 -10.83 -11.15
CA TRP A 227 -26.60 -9.69 -10.35
C TRP A 227 -26.05 -10.14 -9.00
N PHE A 228 -26.74 -11.04 -8.32
CA PHE A 228 -26.30 -11.57 -7.03
C PHE A 228 -24.94 -12.28 -7.15
N MET A 229 -24.79 -13.18 -8.14
CA MET A 229 -23.52 -13.88 -8.40
C MET A 229 -22.38 -12.93 -8.74
N LEU A 230 -22.63 -11.90 -9.57
CA LEU A 230 -21.61 -10.92 -9.92
C LEU A 230 -21.23 -9.99 -8.76
N ILE A 231 -22.15 -9.66 -7.87
CA ILE A 231 -21.86 -8.91 -6.64
C ILE A 231 -20.97 -9.74 -5.73
N LEU A 232 -21.28 -11.03 -5.52
CA LEU A 232 -20.41 -11.93 -4.76
C LEU A 232 -19.03 -12.05 -5.41
N ALA A 233 -18.98 -12.24 -6.73
CA ALA A 233 -17.74 -12.30 -7.51
C ALA A 233 -16.91 -11.01 -7.40
N PHE A 234 -17.57 -9.84 -7.44
CA PHE A 234 -16.95 -8.54 -7.27
C PHE A 234 -16.28 -8.42 -5.90
N PHE A 235 -16.97 -8.80 -4.82
CA PHE A 235 -16.38 -8.76 -3.48
C PHE A 235 -15.25 -9.78 -3.32
N ALA A 236 -15.39 -11.00 -3.87
CA ALA A 236 -14.31 -11.98 -3.90
C ALA A 236 -13.05 -11.42 -4.60
N PHE A 237 -13.16 -10.94 -5.84
CA PHE A 237 -12.04 -10.32 -6.55
C PHE A 237 -11.45 -9.12 -5.81
N SER A 238 -12.29 -8.33 -5.15
CA SER A 238 -11.87 -7.13 -4.41
C SER A 238 -11.06 -7.49 -3.18
N LEU A 239 -11.51 -8.47 -2.38
CA LEU A 239 -10.77 -8.97 -1.22
C LEU A 239 -9.47 -9.65 -1.62
N CYS A 240 -9.49 -10.47 -2.69
CA CYS A 240 -8.27 -11.06 -3.27
C CYS A 240 -7.27 -9.98 -3.69
N ALA A 241 -7.72 -8.95 -4.42
CA ALA A 241 -6.87 -7.86 -4.86
C ALA A 241 -6.29 -7.07 -3.66
N SER A 242 -7.11 -6.77 -2.66
CA SER A 242 -6.67 -6.12 -1.42
C SER A 242 -5.61 -6.94 -0.68
N SER A 243 -5.78 -8.26 -0.58
CA SER A 243 -4.77 -9.17 -0.01
C SER A 243 -3.43 -9.04 -0.74
N VAL A 244 -3.42 -9.16 -2.07
CA VAL A 244 -2.21 -9.04 -2.87
C VAL A 244 -1.58 -7.65 -2.74
N TYR A 245 -2.38 -6.59 -2.70
CA TYR A 245 -1.87 -5.23 -2.50
C TYR A 245 -1.24 -5.04 -1.13
N ILE A 246 -1.83 -5.58 -0.06
CA ILE A 246 -1.24 -5.51 1.29
C ILE A 246 0.09 -6.27 1.31
N ILE A 247 0.15 -7.48 0.75
CA ILE A 247 1.41 -8.25 0.67
C ILE A 247 2.47 -7.43 -0.06
N ASN A 248 2.13 -6.81 -1.20
CA ASN A 248 3.08 -5.98 -1.94
C ASN A 248 3.55 -4.77 -1.12
N ASP A 249 2.65 -4.10 -0.39
CA ASP A 249 2.99 -2.92 0.42
C ASP A 249 3.91 -3.28 1.59
N LEU A 250 3.74 -4.47 2.18
CA LEU A 250 4.64 -4.98 3.21
C LEU A 250 6.02 -5.34 2.65
N MET A 251 6.06 -5.96 1.47
CA MET A 251 7.32 -6.37 0.83
C MET A 251 8.12 -5.17 0.31
N ASP A 252 7.44 -4.10 -0.11
CA ASP A 252 8.03 -2.89 -0.70
C ASP A 252 8.19 -1.74 0.32
N LEU A 253 7.98 -1.96 1.63
CA LEU A 253 8.01 -0.94 2.70
C LEU A 253 9.16 0.06 2.58
N GLU A 254 10.40 -0.44 2.53
CA GLU A 254 11.60 0.40 2.47
C GLU A 254 11.62 1.30 1.23
N SER A 255 11.33 0.71 0.05
CA SER A 255 11.26 1.46 -1.21
C SER A 255 10.10 2.46 -1.23
N ASP A 256 9.00 2.14 -0.56
CA ASP A 256 7.85 3.02 -0.44
C ASP A 256 8.17 4.23 0.44
N ARG A 257 8.95 4.05 1.51
CA ARG A 257 9.38 5.15 2.41
C ARG A 257 10.32 6.14 1.71
N LEU A 258 11.18 5.66 0.81
CA LEU A 258 12.06 6.51 0.02
C LEU A 258 11.33 7.25 -1.12
N HIS A 259 10.10 6.84 -1.46
CA HIS A 259 9.38 7.40 -2.60
C HIS A 259 8.52 8.62 -2.19
N PRO A 260 8.57 9.76 -2.93
CA PRO A 260 7.94 11.04 -2.54
C PRO A 260 6.45 10.98 -2.18
N ARG A 261 5.66 10.16 -2.90
CA ARG A 261 4.23 9.95 -2.63
C ARG A 261 3.90 8.71 -1.81
N LYS A 262 4.68 7.63 -1.92
CA LYS A 262 4.34 6.33 -1.31
C LYS A 262 4.75 6.25 0.15
N CYS A 263 5.61 7.16 0.61
CA CYS A 263 5.97 7.30 2.02
C CYS A 263 4.74 7.59 2.90
N LYS A 264 3.68 8.18 2.32
CA LYS A 264 2.40 8.47 2.98
C LYS A 264 1.45 7.27 3.04
N ARG A 265 1.84 6.09 2.52
CA ARG A 265 1.03 4.87 2.64
C ARG A 265 0.91 4.47 4.11
N PRO A 266 -0.23 3.90 4.55
CA PRO A 266 -0.47 3.61 5.96
C PRO A 266 0.62 2.74 6.63
N PHE A 267 1.12 1.70 5.94
CA PHE A 267 2.20 0.86 6.48
C PHE A 267 3.57 1.54 6.39
N ALA A 268 3.88 2.22 5.28
CA ALA A 268 5.17 2.89 5.09
C ALA A 268 5.39 4.02 6.12
N SER A 269 4.35 4.81 6.39
CA SER A 269 4.38 5.91 7.38
C SER A 269 4.34 5.45 8.84
N GLY A 270 4.06 4.17 9.12
CA GLY A 270 3.82 3.68 10.48
C GLY A 270 2.44 4.04 11.05
N GLN A 271 1.53 4.64 10.28
CA GLN A 271 0.16 4.92 10.72
C GLN A 271 -0.63 3.65 11.06
N ILE A 272 -0.36 2.56 10.34
CA ILE A 272 -0.88 1.21 10.65
C ILE A 272 0.32 0.29 10.87
N PRO A 273 0.40 -0.39 12.03
CA PRO A 273 1.45 -1.37 12.29
C PRO A 273 1.51 -2.47 11.21
N ALA A 274 2.72 -2.81 10.77
CA ALA A 274 2.92 -3.74 9.67
C ALA A 274 2.43 -5.16 9.97
N TRP A 275 2.45 -5.60 11.24
CA TRP A 275 1.92 -6.90 11.67
C TRP A 275 0.42 -7.05 11.38
N ILE A 276 -0.35 -5.97 11.40
CA ILE A 276 -1.78 -5.99 11.04
C ILE A 276 -1.92 -6.42 9.59
N GLY A 277 -1.06 -5.91 8.69
CA GLY A 277 -1.06 -6.32 7.29
C GLY A 277 -0.73 -7.80 7.11
N VAL A 278 0.21 -8.34 7.90
CA VAL A 278 0.60 -9.77 7.87
C VAL A 278 -0.57 -10.68 8.22
N VAL A 279 -1.42 -10.29 9.17
CA VAL A 279 -2.63 -11.05 9.54
C VAL A 279 -3.79 -10.78 8.59
N LEU A 280 -3.97 -9.52 8.17
CA LEU A 280 -5.10 -9.11 7.35
C LEU A 280 -5.02 -9.68 5.92
N ALA A 281 -3.83 -9.77 5.33
CA ALA A 281 -3.66 -10.33 3.99
C ALA A 281 -4.19 -11.77 3.84
N PRO A 282 -3.77 -12.77 4.65
CA PRO A 282 -4.29 -14.12 4.55
C PRO A 282 -5.76 -14.20 4.95
N LEU A 283 -6.23 -13.39 5.92
CA LEU A 283 -7.65 -13.32 6.28
C LEU A 283 -8.51 -12.87 5.11
N LEU A 284 -8.12 -11.81 4.39
CA LEU A 284 -8.84 -11.32 3.21
C LEU A 284 -8.84 -12.35 2.07
N LEU A 285 -7.72 -13.05 1.87
CA LEU A 285 -7.65 -14.12 0.87
C LEU A 285 -8.58 -15.29 1.25
N PHE A 286 -8.62 -15.66 2.53
CA PHE A 286 -9.54 -16.69 3.02
C PHE A 286 -11.00 -16.27 2.82
N CYS A 287 -11.38 -15.05 3.22
CA CYS A 287 -12.72 -14.52 2.97
C CYS A 287 -13.06 -14.45 1.48
N SER A 288 -12.10 -14.08 0.63
CA SER A 288 -12.25 -14.09 -0.82
C SER A 288 -12.60 -15.48 -1.34
N LEU A 289 -11.90 -16.53 -0.88
CA LEU A 289 -12.15 -17.92 -1.29
C LEU A 289 -13.49 -18.43 -0.75
N LEU A 290 -13.87 -18.04 0.47
CA LEU A 290 -15.18 -18.36 1.04
C LEU A 290 -16.32 -17.76 0.20
N LEU A 291 -16.21 -16.50 -0.23
CA LEU A 291 -17.18 -15.89 -1.14
C LEU A 291 -17.18 -16.58 -2.50
N ALA A 292 -16.00 -16.86 -3.04
CA ALA A 292 -15.85 -17.49 -4.35
C ALA A 292 -16.47 -18.89 -4.43
N ARG A 293 -16.55 -19.63 -3.31
CA ARG A 293 -17.23 -20.93 -3.24
C ARG A 293 -18.74 -20.86 -3.52
N HIS A 294 -19.32 -19.69 -3.29
CA HIS A 294 -20.75 -19.44 -3.49
C HIS A 294 -21.05 -18.92 -4.90
N VAL A 295 -20.02 -18.68 -5.71
CA VAL A 295 -20.16 -18.32 -7.12
C VAL A 295 -20.08 -19.60 -7.94
N GLU A 296 -21.04 -19.78 -8.84
CA GLU A 296 -21.15 -20.97 -9.67
C GLU A 296 -20.05 -21.04 -10.77
N GLY A 297 -20.00 -22.18 -11.46
CA GLY A 297 -19.15 -22.39 -12.63
C GLY A 297 -17.65 -22.54 -12.31
N THR A 298 -16.81 -22.04 -13.22
CA THR A 298 -15.35 -22.13 -13.15
C THR A 298 -14.70 -20.90 -12.50
N PHE A 299 -15.47 -20.09 -11.77
CA PHE A 299 -15.03 -18.81 -11.24
C PHE A 299 -13.81 -18.90 -10.32
N ILE A 300 -13.76 -19.90 -9.43
CA ILE A 300 -12.63 -20.12 -8.50
C ILE A 300 -11.33 -20.32 -9.26
N PHE A 301 -11.36 -21.05 -10.39
CA PHE A 301 -10.19 -21.25 -11.23
C PHE A 301 -9.65 -19.93 -11.79
N TRP A 302 -10.54 -19.05 -12.25
CA TRP A 302 -10.17 -17.73 -12.75
C TRP A 302 -9.66 -16.82 -11.63
N LEU A 303 -10.28 -16.85 -10.45
CA LEU A 303 -9.79 -16.12 -9.28
C LEU A 303 -8.40 -16.60 -8.85
N ALA A 304 -8.15 -17.91 -8.84
CA ALA A 304 -6.84 -18.49 -8.55
C ALA A 304 -5.79 -18.09 -9.61
N SER A 305 -6.16 -18.15 -10.89
CA SER A 305 -5.30 -17.70 -12.01
C SER A 305 -4.97 -16.22 -11.89
N TYR A 306 -5.94 -15.39 -11.55
CA TYR A 306 -5.75 -13.96 -11.26
C TYR A 306 -4.78 -13.74 -10.10
N PHE A 307 -4.96 -14.45 -8.99
CA PHE A 307 -4.09 -14.35 -7.82
C PHE A 307 -2.64 -14.72 -8.18
N ILE A 308 -2.43 -15.89 -8.80
CA ILE A 308 -1.12 -16.39 -9.22
C ILE A 308 -0.44 -15.40 -10.17
N LEU A 309 -1.15 -14.95 -11.21
CA LEU A 309 -0.61 -14.02 -12.20
C LEU A 309 -0.26 -12.66 -11.57
N THR A 310 -1.07 -12.18 -10.62
CA THR A 310 -0.78 -10.93 -9.90
C THR A 310 0.45 -11.06 -8.99
N CYS A 311 0.62 -12.20 -8.31
CA CYS A 311 1.82 -12.50 -7.53
C CYS A 311 3.07 -12.57 -8.43
N LEU A 312 3.01 -13.33 -9.53
CA LEU A 312 4.10 -13.44 -10.51
C LEU A 312 4.46 -12.08 -11.11
N TYR A 313 3.46 -11.26 -11.40
CA TYR A 313 3.63 -9.89 -11.86
C TYR A 313 4.46 -9.08 -10.87
N SER A 314 4.05 -9.05 -9.60
CA SER A 314 4.74 -8.30 -8.56
C SER A 314 6.18 -8.76 -8.31
N TRP A 315 6.45 -10.07 -8.41
CA TRP A 315 7.76 -10.64 -8.14
C TRP A 315 8.75 -10.48 -9.29
N LYS A 316 8.34 -10.80 -10.52
CA LYS A 316 9.28 -10.93 -11.66
C LYS A 316 8.79 -10.24 -12.93
N LEU A 317 7.54 -10.48 -13.35
CA LEU A 317 7.11 -10.07 -14.71
C LEU A 317 7.10 -8.54 -14.87
N LYS A 318 6.90 -7.79 -13.78
CA LYS A 318 6.97 -6.32 -13.80
C LYS A 318 8.32 -5.77 -14.27
N ARG A 319 9.40 -6.55 -14.19
CA ARG A 319 10.77 -6.14 -14.53
C ARG A 319 11.16 -6.43 -15.99
N ILE A 320 10.32 -7.17 -16.72
CA ILE A 320 10.58 -7.57 -18.10
C ILE A 320 9.85 -6.59 -19.03
N VAL A 321 10.61 -5.97 -19.93
CA VAL A 321 10.11 -4.98 -20.90
C VAL A 321 9.01 -5.59 -21.77
N LEU A 322 7.94 -4.84 -22.02
CA LEU A 322 6.71 -5.19 -22.74
C LEU A 322 5.83 -6.25 -22.06
N VAL A 323 6.43 -7.25 -21.44
CA VAL A 323 5.71 -8.30 -20.70
C VAL A 323 4.88 -7.70 -19.57
N ASP A 324 5.36 -6.65 -18.92
CA ASP A 324 4.58 -5.99 -17.87
C ASP A 324 3.26 -5.40 -18.40
N CYS A 325 3.26 -4.80 -19.59
CA CYS A 325 2.08 -4.20 -20.22
C CYS A 325 1.12 -5.28 -20.76
N LEU A 326 1.67 -6.35 -21.34
CA LEU A 326 0.88 -7.51 -21.79
C LEU A 326 0.18 -8.20 -20.62
N VAL A 327 0.90 -8.44 -19.51
CA VAL A 327 0.33 -9.04 -18.31
C VAL A 327 -0.74 -8.15 -17.69
N LEU A 328 -0.56 -6.82 -17.68
CA LEU A 328 -1.61 -5.90 -17.23
C LEU A 328 -2.87 -6.00 -18.11
N SER A 329 -2.72 -6.07 -19.43
CA SER A 329 -3.85 -6.29 -20.35
C SER A 329 -4.57 -7.61 -20.07
N ILE A 330 -3.82 -8.70 -19.89
CA ILE A 330 -4.37 -10.02 -19.52
C ILE A 330 -5.10 -9.95 -18.18
N LEU A 331 -4.55 -9.30 -17.16
CA LEU A 331 -5.20 -9.17 -15.85
C LEU A 331 -6.53 -8.40 -15.93
N TYR A 332 -6.64 -7.38 -16.78
CA TYR A 332 -7.91 -6.69 -17.02
C TYR A 332 -8.91 -7.59 -17.76
N THR A 333 -8.46 -8.24 -18.82
CA THR A 333 -9.25 -9.17 -19.63
C THR A 333 -9.76 -10.35 -18.78
N LEU A 334 -8.93 -10.88 -17.89
CA LEU A 334 -9.27 -11.99 -17.01
C LEU A 334 -10.46 -11.66 -16.10
N ARG A 335 -10.64 -10.39 -15.70
CA ARG A 335 -11.84 -10.00 -14.94
C ARG A 335 -13.13 -10.16 -15.73
N ILE A 336 -13.09 -9.84 -17.03
CA ILE A 336 -14.23 -10.04 -17.92
C ILE A 336 -14.51 -11.55 -18.06
N ILE A 337 -13.46 -12.35 -18.25
CA ILE A 337 -13.58 -13.82 -18.31
C ILE A 337 -14.18 -14.39 -17.02
N ALA A 338 -13.69 -13.95 -15.86
CA ALA A 338 -14.19 -14.39 -14.55
C ALA A 338 -15.64 -13.98 -14.33
N GLY A 339 -16.01 -12.75 -14.72
CA GLY A 339 -17.41 -12.29 -14.70
C GLY A 339 -18.33 -13.15 -15.56
N ASN A 340 -17.89 -13.51 -16.76
CA ASN A 340 -18.65 -14.38 -17.67
C ASN A 340 -18.81 -15.79 -17.08
N SER A 341 -17.75 -16.32 -16.45
CA SER A 341 -17.75 -17.61 -15.77
C SER A 341 -18.72 -17.66 -14.57
N ALA A 342 -18.93 -16.53 -13.88
CA ALA A 342 -19.83 -16.42 -12.74
C ALA A 342 -21.33 -16.49 -13.10
N ILE A 343 -21.68 -16.28 -14.37
CA ILE A 343 -23.07 -16.28 -14.87
C ILE A 343 -23.30 -17.31 -16.00
N ASP A 344 -22.30 -18.15 -16.28
CA ASP A 344 -22.30 -19.22 -17.28
C ASP A 344 -22.85 -18.83 -18.68
N THR A 345 -22.52 -17.63 -19.14
CA THR A 345 -22.93 -17.15 -20.47
C THR A 345 -21.92 -17.51 -21.56
N PRO A 346 -22.34 -17.70 -22.83
CA PRO A 346 -21.42 -17.87 -23.94
C PRO A 346 -20.49 -16.67 -24.08
N MET A 347 -19.18 -16.94 -24.14
CA MET A 347 -18.19 -15.88 -24.25
C MET A 347 -18.15 -15.29 -25.66
N SER A 348 -18.24 -13.96 -25.77
CA SER A 348 -18.06 -13.27 -27.05
C SER A 348 -16.58 -13.15 -27.39
N PHE A 349 -16.16 -13.86 -28.45
CA PHE A 349 -14.81 -13.74 -29.02
C PHE A 349 -14.45 -12.29 -29.37
N TRP A 350 -15.42 -11.53 -29.89
CA TRP A 350 -15.25 -10.13 -30.26
C TRP A 350 -15.01 -9.24 -29.04
N LEU A 351 -15.79 -9.43 -27.97
CA LEU A 351 -15.61 -8.69 -26.72
C LEU A 351 -14.22 -8.93 -26.12
N LEU A 352 -13.74 -10.18 -26.15
CA LEU A 352 -12.44 -10.54 -25.61
C LEU A 352 -11.30 -9.91 -26.41
N THR A 353 -11.34 -10.03 -27.74
CA THR A 353 -10.34 -9.46 -28.65
C THR A 353 -10.29 -7.94 -28.53
N PHE A 354 -11.46 -7.29 -28.51
CA PHE A 354 -11.59 -5.84 -28.27
C PHE A 354 -10.92 -5.44 -26.95
N SER A 355 -11.25 -6.16 -25.87
CA SER A 355 -10.76 -5.88 -24.53
C SER A 355 -9.24 -5.99 -24.42
N ILE A 356 -8.63 -7.01 -25.04
CA ILE A 356 -7.17 -7.20 -25.03
C ILE A 356 -6.45 -5.99 -25.64
N PHE A 357 -6.90 -5.53 -26.82
CA PHE A 357 -6.30 -4.38 -27.50
C PHE A 357 -6.55 -3.07 -26.75
N LEU A 358 -7.76 -2.87 -26.21
CA LEU A 358 -8.08 -1.68 -25.43
C LEU A 358 -7.25 -1.61 -24.15
N PHE A 359 -7.19 -2.70 -23.37
CA PHE A 359 -6.44 -2.74 -22.13
C PHE A 359 -4.93 -2.71 -22.34
N LEU A 360 -4.43 -3.23 -23.47
CA LEU A 360 -3.03 -3.05 -23.85
C LEU A 360 -2.72 -1.57 -24.15
N SER A 361 -3.60 -0.87 -24.86
CA SER A 361 -3.48 0.58 -25.08
C SER A 361 -3.42 1.34 -23.75
N LEU A 362 -4.35 1.05 -22.82
CA LEU A 362 -4.36 1.68 -21.50
C LEU A 362 -3.13 1.30 -20.65
N ALA A 363 -2.67 0.04 -20.69
CA ALA A 363 -1.45 -0.36 -19.99
C ALA A 363 -0.23 0.42 -20.51
N LEU A 364 -0.15 0.65 -21.82
CA LEU A 364 0.91 1.44 -22.45
C LEU A 364 0.78 2.94 -22.11
N VAL A 365 -0.42 3.50 -21.99
CA VAL A 365 -0.64 4.87 -21.48
C VAL A 365 -0.02 5.03 -20.10
N LYS A 366 -0.26 4.05 -19.21
CA LYS A 366 0.32 4.05 -17.86
C LYS A 366 1.85 4.03 -17.91
N ARG A 367 2.42 3.12 -18.70
CA ARG A 367 3.89 2.99 -18.86
C ARG A 367 4.51 4.26 -19.41
N TYR A 368 3.91 4.84 -20.46
CA TYR A 368 4.33 6.11 -21.05
C TYR A 368 4.33 7.24 -20.01
N SER A 369 3.26 7.35 -19.22
CA SER A 369 3.12 8.39 -18.20
C SER A 369 4.17 8.24 -17.08
N GLU A 370 4.47 7.01 -16.66
CA GLU A 370 5.55 6.72 -15.70
C GLU A 370 6.93 7.14 -16.24
N LEU A 371 7.24 6.84 -17.51
CA LEU A 371 8.49 7.23 -18.17
C LEU A 371 8.62 8.75 -18.28
N LYS A 372 7.53 9.44 -18.63
CA LYS A 372 7.52 10.90 -18.75
C LYS A 372 7.79 11.59 -17.42
N VAL A 373 7.21 11.09 -16.34
CA VAL A 373 7.49 11.61 -14.98
C VAL A 373 8.96 11.41 -14.62
N GLN A 374 9.55 10.26 -14.92
CA GLN A 374 10.97 9.99 -14.63
C GLN A 374 11.91 10.88 -15.43
N LEU A 375 11.60 11.11 -16.71
CA LEU A 375 12.34 12.04 -17.57
C LEU A 375 12.32 13.46 -17.00
N GLN A 376 11.16 13.92 -16.50
CA GLN A 376 11.04 15.24 -15.85
C GLN A 376 11.87 15.36 -14.57
N HIS A 377 12.14 14.24 -13.88
CA HIS A 377 13.01 14.20 -12.69
C HIS A 377 14.48 13.95 -13.05
N GLY A 378 14.86 14.02 -14.33
CA GLY A 378 16.24 13.83 -14.79
C GLY A 378 16.74 12.39 -14.75
N SER A 379 15.86 11.40 -14.54
CA SER A 379 16.24 9.99 -14.54
C SER A 379 16.33 9.45 -15.97
N LYS A 380 17.36 8.64 -16.27
CA LYS A 380 17.56 8.02 -17.59
C LYS A 380 16.85 6.68 -17.77
N SER A 381 16.34 6.09 -16.69
CA SER A 381 15.73 4.76 -16.72
C SER A 381 14.59 4.58 -15.74
N ALA A 382 13.71 3.64 -16.07
CA ALA A 382 12.61 3.25 -15.22
C ALA A 382 13.07 2.30 -14.12
N HIS A 383 13.07 2.83 -12.89
CA HIS A 383 13.44 2.08 -11.69
C HIS A 383 12.64 0.76 -11.59
N GLY A 384 13.36 -0.36 -11.71
CA GLY A 384 12.81 -1.70 -11.54
C GLY A 384 11.90 -2.20 -12.67
N ARG A 385 11.93 -1.59 -13.85
CA ARG A 385 11.06 -1.95 -15.00
C ARG A 385 11.82 -2.28 -16.29
N GLY A 386 13.11 -1.97 -16.37
CA GLY A 386 13.96 -2.30 -17.53
C GLY A 386 13.81 -1.38 -18.74
N TYR A 387 12.98 -0.33 -18.64
CA TYR A 387 12.80 0.67 -19.70
C TYR A 387 13.76 1.83 -19.58
N TYR A 388 14.09 2.45 -20.72
CA TYR A 388 14.75 3.74 -20.80
C TYR A 388 13.72 4.85 -21.03
N THR A 389 14.00 6.06 -20.57
CA THR A 389 13.10 7.20 -20.83
C THR A 389 12.99 7.56 -22.31
N SER A 390 13.98 7.17 -23.12
CA SER A 390 13.97 7.27 -24.58
C SER A 390 12.93 6.36 -25.24
N ASP A 391 12.49 5.29 -24.58
CA ASP A 391 11.52 4.33 -25.15
C ASP A 391 10.10 4.94 -25.23
N GLY A 392 9.88 6.12 -24.66
CA GLY A 392 8.58 6.76 -24.56
C GLY A 392 7.85 6.91 -25.90
N GLU A 393 8.53 7.34 -26.96
CA GLU A 393 7.93 7.51 -28.29
C GLU A 393 7.47 6.16 -28.87
N LEU A 394 8.30 5.13 -28.74
CA LEU A 394 7.97 3.78 -29.20
C LEU A 394 6.77 3.20 -28.44
N ILE A 395 6.70 3.42 -27.13
CA ILE A 395 5.56 2.99 -26.29
C ILE A 395 4.29 3.75 -26.64
N GLN A 396 4.41 5.04 -26.96
CA GLN A 396 3.29 5.87 -27.42
C GLN A 396 2.74 5.35 -28.75
N MET A 397 3.60 5.09 -29.74
CA MET A 397 3.19 4.56 -31.04
C MET A 397 2.49 3.20 -30.91
N GLN A 398 3.09 2.25 -30.18
CA GLN A 398 2.47 0.94 -29.94
C GLN A 398 1.11 1.06 -29.24
N GLY A 399 1.00 1.97 -28.28
CA GLY A 399 -0.20 2.15 -27.51
C GLY A 399 -1.35 2.78 -28.30
N ILE A 400 -1.08 3.78 -29.14
CA ILE A 400 -2.07 4.37 -30.06
C ILE A 400 -2.53 3.31 -31.06
N THR A 401 -1.60 2.58 -31.68
CA THR A 401 -1.91 1.49 -32.63
C THR A 401 -2.78 0.41 -32.00
N SER A 402 -2.47 -0.01 -30.76
CA SER A 402 -3.31 -0.96 -30.02
C SER A 402 -4.71 -0.41 -29.76
N GLY A 403 -4.84 0.89 -29.49
CA GLY A 403 -6.15 1.53 -29.33
C GLY A 403 -6.97 1.52 -30.60
N PHE A 404 -6.36 1.87 -31.74
CA PHE A 404 -7.04 1.84 -33.03
C PHE A 404 -7.37 0.41 -33.48
N ALA A 405 -6.54 -0.58 -33.14
CA ALA A 405 -6.87 -1.99 -33.34
C ALA A 405 -8.12 -2.40 -32.54
N ALA A 406 -8.31 -1.90 -31.32
CA ALA A 406 -9.54 -2.14 -30.57
C ALA A 406 -10.76 -1.55 -31.29
N VAL A 407 -10.65 -0.32 -31.81
CA VAL A 407 -11.73 0.29 -32.62
C VAL A 407 -12.01 -0.53 -33.87
N LEU A 408 -10.98 -1.00 -34.59
CA LEU A 408 -11.16 -1.85 -35.77
C LEU A 408 -11.93 -3.12 -35.42
N VAL A 409 -11.60 -3.77 -34.30
CA VAL A 409 -12.31 -4.96 -33.82
C VAL A 409 -13.76 -4.65 -33.47
N LEU A 410 -14.04 -3.48 -32.87
CA LEU A 410 -15.42 -3.02 -32.64
C LEU A 410 -16.19 -2.86 -33.96
N THR A 411 -15.57 -2.25 -34.97
CA THR A 411 -16.16 -2.11 -36.30
C THR A 411 -16.50 -3.47 -36.93
N LEU A 412 -15.60 -4.44 -36.84
CA LEU A 412 -15.84 -5.81 -37.32
C LEU A 412 -16.97 -6.49 -36.53
N TYR A 413 -17.06 -6.24 -35.22
CA TYR A 413 -18.11 -6.78 -34.37
C TYR A 413 -19.49 -6.22 -34.72
N ILE A 414 -19.61 -4.92 -34.98
CA ILE A 414 -20.87 -4.26 -35.39
C ILE A 414 -21.45 -4.92 -36.65
N HIS A 415 -20.61 -5.41 -37.55
CA HIS A 415 -21.04 -6.09 -38.78
C HIS A 415 -21.30 -7.60 -38.62
N SER A 416 -21.21 -8.15 -37.40
CA SER A 416 -21.38 -9.59 -37.17
C SER A 416 -22.84 -10.00 -36.98
N ASP A 417 -23.15 -11.26 -37.32
CA ASP A 417 -24.48 -11.86 -37.11
C ASP A 417 -24.96 -11.80 -35.64
N ALA A 418 -24.03 -11.72 -34.69
CA ALA A 418 -24.35 -11.60 -33.28
C ALA A 418 -25.01 -10.25 -32.94
N ILE A 419 -24.52 -9.16 -33.54
CA ILE A 419 -25.08 -7.81 -33.33
C ILE A 419 -26.44 -7.69 -34.01
N MET A 420 -26.58 -8.22 -35.22
CA MET A 420 -27.84 -8.21 -35.97
C MET A 420 -28.99 -8.91 -35.23
N LYS A 421 -28.68 -9.86 -34.34
CA LYS A 421 -29.67 -10.57 -33.51
C LYS A 421 -30.00 -9.85 -32.21
N LEU A 422 -29.06 -9.08 -31.68
CA LEU A 422 -29.13 -8.52 -30.33
C LEU A 422 -29.66 -7.08 -30.30
N TYR A 423 -29.41 -6.32 -31.37
CA TYR A 423 -29.80 -4.92 -31.50
C TYR A 423 -30.91 -4.75 -32.53
N LYS A 424 -31.91 -3.91 -32.22
CA LYS A 424 -32.99 -3.60 -33.15
C LYS A 424 -32.56 -2.65 -34.26
N ILE A 425 -31.62 -1.75 -33.97
CA ILE A 425 -31.07 -0.78 -34.93
C ILE A 425 -29.53 -0.86 -34.89
N PRO A 426 -28.93 -1.88 -35.53
CA PRO A 426 -27.47 -2.09 -35.54
C PRO A 426 -26.70 -0.92 -36.15
N GLU A 427 -27.28 -0.18 -37.10
CA GLU A 427 -26.65 0.93 -37.79
C GLU A 427 -26.26 2.06 -36.83
N LEU A 428 -27.01 2.24 -35.74
CA LEU A 428 -26.73 3.26 -34.74
C LEU A 428 -25.41 3.02 -34.01
N LEU A 429 -24.98 1.76 -33.87
CA LEU A 429 -23.73 1.40 -33.20
C LEU A 429 -22.50 1.96 -33.94
N TRP A 430 -22.61 2.33 -35.22
CA TRP A 430 -21.53 3.02 -35.92
C TRP A 430 -21.14 4.35 -35.30
N VAL A 431 -22.04 4.99 -34.54
CA VAL A 431 -21.74 6.21 -33.77
C VAL A 431 -20.73 5.95 -32.65
N GLU A 432 -20.61 4.70 -32.17
CA GLU A 432 -19.63 4.32 -31.14
C GLU A 432 -18.19 4.41 -31.64
N VAL A 433 -17.96 4.18 -32.94
CA VAL A 433 -16.64 4.21 -33.57
C VAL A 433 -15.97 5.59 -33.40
N PRO A 434 -16.57 6.72 -33.84
CA PRO A 434 -15.97 8.03 -33.63
C PRO A 434 -15.89 8.44 -32.15
N ILE A 435 -16.83 8.01 -31.30
CA ILE A 435 -16.77 8.26 -29.85
C ILE A 435 -15.53 7.60 -29.24
N LEU A 436 -15.30 6.32 -29.55
CA LEU A 436 -14.19 5.57 -29.00
C LEU A 436 -12.84 6.06 -29.57
N LEU A 437 -12.78 6.39 -30.86
CA LEU A 437 -11.60 7.03 -31.47
C LEU A 437 -11.26 8.34 -30.76
N PHE A 438 -12.26 9.20 -30.54
CA PHE A 438 -12.07 10.44 -29.81
C PHE A 438 -11.54 10.17 -28.40
N TRP A 439 -12.14 9.23 -27.67
CA TRP A 439 -11.73 8.92 -26.30
C TRP A 439 -10.30 8.36 -26.21
N ILE A 440 -9.90 7.46 -27.12
CA ILE A 440 -8.54 6.93 -27.19
C ILE A 440 -7.54 8.05 -27.45
N ASN A 441 -7.81 8.91 -28.44
CA ASN A 441 -6.96 10.07 -28.72
C ASN A 441 -6.90 11.03 -27.53
N TRP A 442 -8.01 11.25 -26.82
CA TRP A 442 -8.05 12.07 -25.62
C TRP A 442 -7.15 11.50 -24.51
N MET A 443 -7.26 10.21 -24.22
CA MET A 443 -6.42 9.55 -23.21
C MET A 443 -4.93 9.69 -23.51
N TRP A 444 -4.53 9.46 -24.77
CA TRP A 444 -3.15 9.63 -25.22
C TRP A 444 -2.69 11.08 -25.20
N LEU A 445 -3.56 12.04 -25.54
CA LEU A 445 -3.27 13.47 -25.46
C LEU A 445 -3.04 13.91 -24.02
N GLN A 446 -3.84 13.44 -23.05
CA GLN A 446 -3.66 13.77 -21.63
C GLN A 446 -2.38 13.15 -21.07
N ALA A 447 -2.05 11.92 -21.47
CA ALA A 447 -0.78 11.28 -21.14
C ALA A 447 0.42 12.05 -21.70
N HIS A 448 0.35 12.42 -22.99
CA HIS A 448 1.35 13.27 -23.63
C HIS A 448 1.46 14.65 -22.97
N ARG A 449 0.39 15.22 -22.42
CA ARG A 449 0.44 16.48 -21.67
C ARG A 449 0.95 16.33 -20.23
N GLY A 450 1.29 15.11 -19.80
CA GLY A 450 1.77 14.85 -18.43
C GLY A 450 0.68 14.95 -17.37
N LYS A 451 -0.60 14.94 -17.76
CA LYS A 451 -1.77 15.06 -16.85
C LYS A 451 -2.26 13.72 -16.30
N MET A 452 -1.71 12.61 -16.80
CA MET A 452 -2.06 11.25 -16.41
C MET A 452 -1.21 10.79 -15.21
N HIS A 453 -1.68 11.10 -14.00
CA HIS A 453 -0.97 10.76 -12.75
C HIS A 453 -1.49 9.48 -12.07
N ASP A 454 -2.71 9.07 -12.41
CA ASP A 454 -3.40 7.92 -11.85
C ASP A 454 -3.39 6.76 -12.85
N ASP A 455 -3.88 5.59 -12.41
CA ASP A 455 -4.18 4.49 -13.33
C ASP A 455 -5.23 4.95 -14.38
N PRO A 456 -5.08 4.60 -15.67
CA PRO A 456 -5.95 5.11 -16.73
C PRO A 456 -7.44 4.89 -16.50
N LEU A 457 -7.83 3.78 -15.85
CA LEU A 457 -9.23 3.51 -15.51
C LEU A 457 -9.74 4.44 -14.40
N VAL A 458 -8.89 4.73 -13.40
CA VAL A 458 -9.21 5.68 -12.33
C VAL A 458 -9.28 7.10 -12.88
N PHE A 459 -8.38 7.45 -13.81
CA PHE A 459 -8.44 8.71 -14.53
C PHE A 459 -9.76 8.86 -15.29
N ALA A 460 -10.15 7.84 -16.07
CA ALA A 460 -11.37 7.88 -16.88
C ALA A 460 -12.65 8.15 -16.08
N VAL A 461 -12.73 7.67 -14.84
CA VAL A 461 -13.90 7.90 -13.96
C VAL A 461 -13.88 9.28 -13.28
N LYS A 462 -12.72 9.93 -13.21
CA LYS A 462 -12.59 11.30 -12.66
C LYS A 462 -12.66 12.38 -13.74
N ASP A 463 -12.26 12.05 -14.95
CA ASP A 463 -12.15 12.99 -16.06
C ASP A 463 -13.52 13.23 -16.72
N LYS A 464 -13.93 14.50 -16.79
CA LYS A 464 -15.26 14.88 -17.31
C LYS A 464 -15.46 14.48 -18.77
N VAL A 465 -14.41 14.61 -19.60
CA VAL A 465 -14.48 14.26 -21.03
C VAL A 465 -14.64 12.76 -21.21
N SER A 466 -13.91 11.98 -20.41
CA SER A 466 -14.05 10.51 -20.37
C SER A 466 -15.43 10.08 -19.91
N LEU A 467 -16.00 10.72 -18.88
CA LEU A 467 -17.36 10.45 -18.42
C LEU A 467 -18.40 10.77 -19.50
N LEU A 468 -18.28 11.91 -20.18
CA LEU A 468 -19.18 12.28 -21.28
C LEU A 468 -19.09 11.29 -22.45
N ALA A 469 -17.88 10.87 -22.84
CA ALA A 469 -17.69 9.85 -23.87
C ALA A 469 -18.31 8.51 -23.47
N GLY A 470 -18.11 8.07 -22.22
CA GLY A 470 -18.71 6.83 -21.69
C GLY A 470 -20.24 6.89 -21.61
N LEU A 471 -20.81 8.04 -21.23
CA LEU A 471 -22.27 8.25 -21.23
C LEU A 471 -22.83 8.23 -22.64
N ALA A 472 -22.18 8.91 -23.59
CA ALA A 472 -22.58 8.89 -25.00
C ALA A 472 -22.52 7.46 -25.57
N PHE A 473 -21.44 6.73 -25.30
CA PHE A 473 -21.30 5.33 -25.71
C PHE A 473 -22.42 4.45 -25.13
N SER A 474 -22.68 4.56 -23.82
CA SER A 474 -23.73 3.79 -23.15
C SER A 474 -25.14 4.14 -23.65
N PHE A 475 -25.39 5.41 -23.95
CA PHE A 475 -26.66 5.88 -24.51
C PHE A 475 -26.92 5.27 -25.90
N ILE A 476 -25.91 5.22 -26.76
CA ILE A 476 -26.00 4.61 -28.09
C ILE A 476 -26.28 3.10 -28.00
N LEU A 477 -25.58 2.37 -27.12
CA LEU A 477 -25.86 0.95 -26.88
C LEU A 477 -27.33 0.72 -26.49
N VAL A 478 -27.83 1.49 -25.51
CA VAL A 478 -29.22 1.34 -25.03
C VAL A 478 -30.23 1.69 -26.13
N LEU A 479 -29.98 2.78 -26.89
CA LEU A 479 -30.86 3.19 -27.97
C LEU A 479 -30.90 2.16 -29.11
N GLY A 480 -29.75 1.58 -29.47
CA GLY A 480 -29.67 0.53 -30.47
C GLY A 480 -30.39 -0.76 -30.04
N ALA A 481 -30.34 -1.08 -28.74
CA ALA A 481 -30.96 -2.28 -28.18
C ALA A 481 -32.50 -2.15 -28.07
N VAL A 482 -32.99 -1.02 -27.58
CA VAL A 482 -34.41 -0.78 -27.34
C VAL A 482 -35.15 -0.34 -28.62
N GLY A 483 -34.44 0.32 -29.55
CA GLY A 483 -34.99 0.97 -30.74
C GLY A 483 -35.44 2.41 -30.47
N LEU A 484 -35.61 3.19 -31.53
CA LEU A 484 -36.32 4.47 -31.49
C LEU A 484 -37.82 4.18 -31.44
N TRP A 485 -38.51 4.76 -30.45
CA TRP A 485 -39.96 4.64 -30.25
C TRP A 485 -40.76 5.07 -31.47
#